data_AF-B7TIS5-F1
#
_entry.id   AF-B7TIS5-F1
#
_cell.length_a   1.000
_cell.length_b   1.000
_cell.length_c   1.000
_cell.angle_alpha   90.00
_cell.angle_beta   90.00
_cell.angle_gamma   90.00
#
_symmetry.space_group_name_H-M   'P 1'
#
loop_
_entity.id
_entity.type
_entity.pdbx_description
1 polymer ?
#
loop_
_entity_poly.entity_id
_entity_poly.type
_entity_poly.pdbx_seq_one_letter_code
_entity_poly.pdbx_strand_id
1 'polypeptide(L)'
;EGHGTGTPVGDPIEVSAIGRVFSPGRKDDPLLIGSIKPNLGHSEAASAMSQIMKAILAMEHEEIPATIRIKQFNPAIDFETARCKVVTETTPWPTNRLRRVSINSFGYGGANAHAILDHPSVVIPGYELHGHPLSYSKIKERGDNNHHSDGHTNGRGHDSGIGSPDPFSWWSSPAKLHQTGKAGVRRQILLPISAHDDESLKVSIAAISESLHNYSLPDRLYTLGCPKSTFACRAFAIEDSTSLKDELDPDSIITGKSPSAPVKRIGFVFSGHGAQW
;
A
#
# COMPACT_ATOMS: atom_id res chain seq x y z
N GLU A 1 10.78 -0.07 -15.72
CA GLU A 1 9.67 -0.91 -16.22
C GLU A 1 9.34 -0.50 -17.64
N GLY A 2 9.72 -1.33 -18.61
CA GLY A 2 9.53 -1.05 -20.03
C GLY A 2 8.11 -1.36 -20.50
N HIS A 3 7.72 -0.77 -21.62
CA HIS A 3 6.55 -1.17 -22.36
C HIS A 3 6.70 -2.64 -22.80
N GLY A 4 7.87 -3.05 -23.29
CA GLY A 4 8.34 -4.44 -23.34
C GLY A 4 7.27 -5.46 -23.67
N THR A 5 6.65 -5.31 -24.84
CA THR A 5 5.58 -6.17 -25.34
C THR A 5 6.10 -7.43 -26.02
N GLY A 6 7.43 -7.57 -26.18
CA GLY A 6 8.03 -8.71 -26.86
C GLY A 6 7.93 -8.59 -28.38
N THR A 7 7.70 -7.38 -28.90
CA THR A 7 7.56 -7.19 -30.35
C THR A 7 8.93 -7.09 -30.99
N PRO A 8 9.15 -7.71 -32.17
CA PRO A 8 10.47 -7.75 -32.80
C PRO A 8 11.00 -6.37 -33.19
N VAL A 9 10.10 -5.42 -33.45
CA VAL A 9 10.43 -4.05 -33.85
C VAL A 9 10.33 -3.07 -32.68
N GLY A 10 9.33 -3.20 -31.82
CA GLY A 10 9.08 -2.24 -30.74
C GLY A 10 10.14 -2.31 -29.63
N ASP A 11 10.55 -3.52 -29.21
CA ASP A 11 11.52 -3.68 -28.12
C ASP A 11 12.90 -3.07 -28.45
N PRO A 12 13.49 -3.26 -29.67
CA PRO A 12 14.69 -2.53 -30.07
C PRO A 12 14.55 -1.01 -30.08
N ILE A 13 13.41 -0.49 -30.56
CA ILE A 13 13.15 0.96 -30.58
C ILE A 13 13.07 1.50 -29.15
N GLU A 14 12.37 0.78 -28.26
CA GLU A 14 12.25 1.17 -26.86
C GLU A 14 13.62 1.21 -26.16
N VAL A 15 14.43 0.15 -26.26
CA VAL A 15 15.74 0.11 -25.61
C VAL A 15 16.69 1.15 -26.20
N SER A 16 16.63 1.40 -27.52
CA SER A 16 17.38 2.48 -28.15
C SER A 16 16.97 3.86 -27.60
N ALA A 17 15.66 4.11 -27.44
CA ALA A 17 15.16 5.36 -26.87
C ALA A 17 15.58 5.54 -25.41
N ILE A 18 15.51 4.48 -24.59
CA ILE A 18 16.02 4.47 -23.21
C ILE A 18 17.52 4.80 -23.21
N GLY A 19 18.30 4.14 -24.07
CA GLY A 19 19.74 4.36 -24.18
C GLY A 19 20.08 5.81 -24.53
N ARG A 20 19.39 6.41 -25.51
CA ARG A 20 19.61 7.82 -25.90
C ARG A 20 19.37 8.81 -24.75
N VAL A 21 18.40 8.53 -23.88
CA VAL A 21 18.03 9.42 -22.77
C VAL A 21 18.91 9.18 -21.55
N PHE A 22 19.15 7.92 -21.19
CA PHE A 22 19.73 7.55 -19.89
C PHE A 22 21.17 7.06 -19.95
N SER A 23 21.73 6.73 -21.11
CA SER A 23 23.15 6.35 -21.21
C SER A 23 24.14 7.50 -20.96
N PRO A 24 23.86 8.78 -21.31
CA PRO A 24 24.82 9.86 -21.05
C PRO A 24 25.15 9.96 -19.56
N GLY A 25 26.44 9.89 -19.22
CA GLY A 25 26.93 9.92 -17.84
C GLY A 25 26.97 8.57 -17.12
N ARG A 26 26.47 7.48 -17.73
CA ARG A 26 26.64 6.11 -17.20
C ARG A 26 27.95 5.49 -17.70
N LYS A 27 28.80 5.05 -16.78
CA LYS A 27 30.05 4.33 -17.08
C LYS A 27 29.90 2.85 -16.79
N ASP A 28 30.01 2.47 -15.52
CA ASP A 28 30.12 1.06 -15.09
C ASP A 28 28.81 0.49 -14.51
N ASP A 29 27.73 1.28 -14.54
CA ASP A 29 26.46 0.94 -13.92
C ASP A 29 25.30 1.02 -14.94
N PRO A 30 24.94 -0.10 -15.57
CA PRO A 30 23.88 -0.13 -16.57
C PRO A 30 22.52 0.13 -15.92
N LEU A 31 21.63 0.78 -16.65
CA LEU A 31 20.24 0.94 -16.24
C LEU A 31 19.55 -0.43 -16.24
N LEU A 32 19.03 -0.83 -15.08
CA LEU A 32 18.26 -2.05 -14.96
C LEU A 32 16.88 -1.87 -15.61
N ILE A 33 16.55 -2.77 -16.53
CA ILE A 33 15.27 -2.77 -17.24
C ILE A 33 14.57 -4.12 -17.10
N GLY A 34 13.26 -4.11 -17.27
CA GLY A 34 12.42 -5.31 -17.23
C GLY A 34 10.98 -5.01 -17.58
N SER A 35 10.15 -6.05 -17.67
CA SER A 35 8.72 -5.96 -17.99
C SER A 35 7.92 -6.97 -17.17
N ILE A 36 6.73 -6.60 -16.70
CA ILE A 36 5.76 -7.50 -16.03
C ILE A 36 4.93 -8.30 -17.03
N LYS A 37 4.90 -7.89 -18.30
CA LYS A 37 4.01 -8.48 -19.31
C LYS A 37 4.26 -9.98 -19.55
N PRO A 38 5.49 -10.52 -19.43
CA PRO A 38 5.69 -11.96 -19.45
C PRO A 38 4.96 -12.73 -18.33
N ASN A 39 4.67 -12.08 -17.21
CA ASN A 39 3.97 -12.68 -16.06
C ASN A 39 2.45 -12.60 -16.21
N LEU A 40 1.92 -11.41 -16.54
CA LEU A 40 0.47 -11.13 -16.51
C LEU A 40 -0.17 -10.98 -17.91
N GLY A 41 0.64 -11.03 -18.96
CA GLY A 41 0.22 -10.66 -20.32
C GLY A 41 0.21 -9.14 -20.54
N HIS A 42 -0.11 -8.73 -21.76
CA HIS A 42 -0.33 -7.34 -22.11
C HIS A 42 -1.82 -7.00 -21.93
N SER A 43 -2.16 -6.32 -20.83
CA SER A 43 -3.55 -5.97 -20.49
C SER A 43 -4.05 -4.71 -21.21
N GLU A 44 -3.48 -4.39 -22.38
CA GLU A 44 -3.86 -3.24 -23.22
C GLU A 44 -3.99 -1.95 -22.41
N ALA A 45 -5.18 -1.34 -22.37
CA ALA A 45 -5.49 -0.11 -21.64
C ALA A 45 -5.15 -0.15 -20.14
N ALA A 46 -5.15 -1.33 -19.52
CA ALA A 46 -4.80 -1.50 -18.11
C ALA A 46 -3.31 -1.82 -17.87
N SER A 47 -2.48 -1.85 -18.92
CA SER A 47 -1.07 -2.28 -18.81
C SER A 47 -0.22 -1.38 -17.94
N ALA A 48 -0.53 -0.09 -17.84
CA ALA A 48 0.20 0.81 -16.97
C ALA A 48 -0.01 0.47 -15.49
N MET A 49 -1.21 -0.03 -15.11
CA MET A 49 -1.52 -0.34 -13.72
C MET A 49 -0.70 -1.49 -13.18
N SER A 50 -0.55 -2.58 -13.93
CA SER A 50 0.31 -3.71 -13.51
C SER A 50 1.78 -3.30 -13.40
N GLN A 51 2.25 -2.44 -14.31
CA GLN A 51 3.60 -1.89 -14.27
C GLN A 51 3.84 -0.99 -13.05
N ILE A 52 2.87 -0.13 -12.72
CA ILE A 52 2.90 0.73 -11.52
C ILE A 52 2.90 -0.15 -10.25
N MET A 53 2.04 -1.17 -10.18
CA MET A 53 2.01 -2.10 -9.05
C MET A 53 3.35 -2.81 -8.88
N LYS A 54 3.95 -3.33 -9.97
CA LYS A 54 5.30 -3.91 -9.94
C LYS A 54 6.33 -2.92 -9.41
N ALA A 55 6.30 -1.69 -9.90
CA ALA A 55 7.26 -0.66 -9.51
C ALA A 55 7.17 -0.31 -8.03
N ILE A 56 5.95 -0.13 -7.51
CA ILE A 56 5.69 0.15 -6.09
C ILE A 56 6.18 -1.02 -5.23
N LEU A 57 5.72 -2.23 -5.50
CA LEU A 57 6.09 -3.42 -4.73
C LEU A 57 7.61 -3.68 -4.79
N ALA A 58 8.24 -3.48 -5.95
CA ALA A 58 9.69 -3.63 -6.07
C ALA A 58 10.47 -2.64 -5.20
N MET A 59 10.01 -1.39 -5.10
CA MET A 59 10.65 -0.39 -4.24
C MET A 59 10.39 -0.64 -2.75
N GLU A 60 9.18 -1.07 -2.39
CA GLU A 60 8.80 -1.42 -1.01
C GLU A 60 9.54 -2.64 -0.49
N HIS A 61 9.67 -3.69 -1.31
CA HIS A 61 10.39 -4.92 -0.96
C HIS A 61 11.91 -4.84 -1.16
N GLU A 62 12.41 -3.71 -1.67
CA GLU A 62 13.83 -3.51 -1.98
C GLU A 62 14.42 -4.58 -2.93
N GLU A 63 13.60 -5.10 -3.83
CA GLU A 63 13.96 -6.15 -4.77
C GLU A 63 13.39 -5.85 -6.16
N ILE A 64 14.21 -6.02 -7.19
CA ILE A 64 13.80 -5.88 -8.58
C ILE A 64 13.49 -7.28 -9.12
N PRO A 65 12.22 -7.62 -9.34
CA PRO A 65 11.84 -8.96 -9.78
C PRO A 65 12.29 -9.24 -11.22
N ALA A 66 12.63 -10.50 -11.48
CA ALA A 66 13.05 -10.98 -12.79
C ALA A 66 12.01 -10.77 -13.89
N THR A 67 12.47 -10.40 -15.07
CA THR A 67 11.72 -10.54 -16.32
C THR A 67 11.84 -11.99 -16.79
N ILE A 68 10.73 -12.70 -16.79
CA ILE A 68 10.70 -14.14 -17.06
C ILE A 68 10.51 -14.45 -18.56
N ARG A 69 10.63 -15.74 -18.92
CA ARG A 69 10.44 -16.28 -20.29
C ARG A 69 11.46 -15.77 -21.32
N ILE A 70 12.59 -15.25 -20.86
CA ILE A 70 13.73 -14.91 -21.72
C ILE A 70 14.55 -16.19 -21.96
N LYS A 71 14.66 -16.62 -23.22
CA LYS A 71 15.55 -17.73 -23.63
C LYS A 71 16.81 -17.23 -24.31
N GLN A 72 16.66 -16.25 -25.18
CA GLN A 72 17.74 -15.55 -25.86
C GLN A 72 17.37 -14.07 -25.96
N PHE A 73 18.36 -13.20 -25.90
CA PHE A 73 18.13 -11.79 -26.19
C PHE A 73 17.95 -11.56 -27.69
N ASN A 74 17.15 -10.56 -28.05
CA ASN A 74 16.95 -10.18 -29.44
C ASN A 74 18.26 -9.52 -29.97
N PRO A 75 18.90 -10.07 -31.01
CA PRO A 75 20.16 -9.56 -31.54
C PRO A 75 20.05 -8.15 -32.15
N ALA A 76 18.84 -7.68 -32.45
CA ALA A 76 18.59 -6.31 -32.90
C ALA A 76 18.72 -5.27 -31.75
N ILE A 77 18.85 -5.71 -30.50
CA ILE A 77 18.97 -4.84 -29.34
C ILE A 77 20.45 -4.74 -28.93
N ASP A 78 21.01 -3.55 -29.09
CA ASP A 78 22.36 -3.23 -28.60
C ASP A 78 22.30 -2.72 -27.15
N PHE A 79 22.34 -3.66 -26.20
CA PHE A 79 22.31 -3.36 -24.76
C PHE A 79 23.58 -2.64 -24.28
N GLU A 80 24.72 -2.90 -24.90
CA GLU A 80 26.01 -2.31 -24.54
C GLU A 80 26.00 -0.81 -24.83
N THR A 81 25.63 -0.42 -26.05
CA THR A 81 25.51 1.00 -26.41
C THR A 81 24.39 1.69 -25.63
N ALA A 82 23.28 0.99 -25.39
CA ALA A 82 22.17 1.55 -24.60
C ALA A 82 22.50 1.67 -23.09
N ARG A 83 23.61 1.08 -22.63
CA ARG A 83 23.97 1.00 -21.20
C ARG A 83 22.80 0.46 -20.36
N CYS A 84 22.13 -0.57 -20.86
CA CYS A 84 20.96 -1.19 -20.23
C CYS A 84 21.22 -2.65 -19.93
N LYS A 85 20.68 -3.17 -18.83
CA LYS A 85 20.75 -4.59 -18.48
C LYS A 85 19.36 -5.10 -18.13
N VAL A 86 18.90 -6.14 -18.83
CA VAL A 86 17.65 -6.81 -18.50
C VAL A 86 17.82 -7.61 -17.21
N VAL A 87 16.91 -7.40 -16.26
CA VAL A 87 16.90 -8.16 -15.00
C VAL A 87 16.29 -9.53 -15.27
N THR A 88 17.12 -10.58 -15.33
CA THR A 88 16.71 -11.98 -15.57
C THR A 88 16.59 -12.82 -14.30
N GLU A 89 17.11 -12.31 -13.19
CA GLU A 89 17.06 -12.91 -11.85
C GLU A 89 16.65 -11.83 -10.86
N THR A 90 15.87 -12.19 -9.83
CA THR A 90 15.48 -11.24 -8.79
C THR A 90 16.73 -10.67 -8.13
N THR A 91 16.89 -9.36 -8.21
CA THR A 91 18.11 -8.67 -7.83
C THR A 91 17.80 -7.65 -6.74
N PRO A 92 18.61 -7.54 -5.67
CA PRO A 92 18.43 -6.50 -4.65
C PRO A 92 18.41 -5.10 -5.25
N TRP A 93 17.62 -4.22 -4.68
CA TRP A 93 17.55 -2.83 -5.09
C TRP A 93 18.89 -2.12 -4.82
N PRO A 94 19.44 -1.34 -5.78
CA PRO A 94 20.69 -0.62 -5.55
C PRO A 94 20.62 0.37 -4.38
N THR A 95 21.49 0.22 -3.38
CA THR A 95 21.41 0.95 -2.10
C THR A 95 21.99 2.36 -2.11
N ASN A 96 22.93 2.68 -3.01
CA ASN A 96 23.67 3.96 -3.01
C ASN A 96 23.05 5.04 -3.91
N ARG A 97 21.74 4.97 -4.16
CA ARG A 97 21.04 5.90 -5.06
C ARG A 97 19.57 6.05 -4.67
N LEU A 98 18.93 7.11 -5.17
CA LEU A 98 17.49 7.28 -5.02
C LEU A 98 16.76 6.05 -5.56
N ARG A 99 15.82 5.51 -4.77
CA ARG A 99 14.93 4.44 -5.23
C ARG A 99 13.90 5.06 -6.15
N ARG A 100 14.13 4.90 -7.45
CA ARG A 100 13.34 5.49 -8.53
C ARG A 100 13.09 4.47 -9.63
N VAL A 101 11.85 4.41 -10.11
CA VAL A 101 11.45 3.62 -11.28
C VAL A 101 10.91 4.54 -12.35
N SER A 102 11.36 4.35 -13.58
CA SER A 102 10.66 4.84 -14.77
C SER A 102 9.73 3.77 -15.35
N ILE A 103 8.54 4.17 -15.78
CA ILE A 103 7.51 3.31 -16.37
C ILE A 103 7.18 3.83 -17.77
N ASN A 104 7.26 2.96 -18.77
CA ASN A 104 6.92 3.25 -20.17
C ASN A 104 5.63 2.53 -20.58
N SER A 105 4.72 3.24 -21.23
CA SER A 105 3.54 2.61 -21.85
C SER A 105 3.26 3.25 -23.21
N PHE A 106 3.31 2.44 -24.26
CA PHE A 106 3.15 2.90 -25.64
C PHE A 106 1.89 2.27 -26.24
N GLY A 107 0.89 3.10 -26.55
CA GLY A 107 -0.31 2.64 -27.24
C GLY A 107 -0.05 2.39 -28.71
N TYR A 108 -0.70 1.38 -29.30
CA TYR A 108 -0.56 1.04 -30.72
C TYR A 108 -0.78 2.23 -31.67
N GLY A 109 -1.64 3.19 -31.30
CA GLY A 109 -1.89 4.42 -32.05
C GLY A 109 -0.77 5.48 -31.97
N GLY A 110 0.37 5.18 -31.32
CA GLY A 110 1.51 6.09 -31.17
C GLY A 110 1.44 7.03 -29.96
N ALA A 111 0.39 6.92 -29.13
CA ALA A 111 0.29 7.66 -27.88
C ALA A 111 1.24 7.06 -26.84
N ASN A 112 2.27 7.80 -26.46
CA ASN A 112 3.31 7.37 -25.54
C ASN A 112 3.16 8.06 -24.19
N ALA A 113 3.25 7.30 -23.11
CA ALA A 113 3.27 7.82 -21.75
C ALA A 113 4.53 7.34 -21.01
N HIS A 114 5.11 8.24 -20.21
CA HIS A 114 6.24 7.96 -19.34
C HIS A 114 5.94 8.51 -17.95
N ALA A 115 6.13 7.70 -16.92
CA ALA A 115 6.01 8.12 -15.53
C ALA A 115 7.29 7.79 -14.76
N ILE A 116 7.64 8.66 -13.81
CA ILE A 116 8.75 8.45 -12.89
C ILE A 116 8.15 8.39 -11.49
N LEU A 117 8.43 7.29 -10.79
CA LEU A 117 8.02 7.08 -9.41
C LEU A 117 9.25 7.09 -8.52
N ASP A 118 9.19 7.88 -7.45
CA ASP A 118 10.17 7.87 -6.37
C ASP A 118 9.59 7.14 -5.17
N HIS A 119 10.44 6.43 -4.44
CA HIS A 119 10.10 5.94 -3.13
C HIS A 119 9.85 7.14 -2.18
N PRO A 120 8.83 7.08 -1.29
CA PRO A 120 8.49 8.21 -0.43
C PRO A 120 9.65 8.74 0.44
N SER A 121 10.58 7.86 0.85
CA SER A 121 11.77 8.27 1.61
C SER A 121 12.69 9.27 0.91
N VAL A 122 12.54 9.45 -0.41
CA VAL A 122 13.27 10.47 -1.18
C VAL A 122 12.80 11.88 -0.83
N VAL A 123 11.52 12.05 -0.51
CA VAL A 123 10.89 13.36 -0.27
C VAL A 123 10.43 13.55 1.18
N ILE A 124 10.29 12.46 1.94
CA ILE A 124 9.90 12.46 3.35
C ILE A 124 11.07 11.88 4.17
N PRO A 125 11.91 12.73 4.80
CA PRO A 125 12.98 12.28 5.67
C PRO A 125 12.44 11.44 6.84
N GLY A 126 13.05 10.29 7.10
CA GLY A 126 12.60 9.38 8.16
C GLY A 126 11.33 8.59 7.81
N TYR A 127 10.94 8.53 6.53
CA TYR A 127 9.85 7.67 6.09
C TYR A 127 10.15 6.20 6.43
N GLU A 128 9.27 5.61 7.21
CA GLU A 128 9.19 4.17 7.44
C GLU A 128 7.91 3.66 6.76
N LEU A 129 7.99 2.51 6.09
CA LEU A 129 6.80 1.88 5.54
C LEU A 129 5.97 1.34 6.70
N HIS A 130 4.84 1.98 6.99
CA HIS A 130 3.96 1.58 8.10
C HIS A 130 2.91 0.57 7.63
N GLY A 131 2.79 -0.53 8.39
CA GLY A 131 2.04 -1.71 8.00
C GLY A 131 2.94 -2.72 7.28
N HIS A 132 2.92 -3.98 7.72
CA HIS A 132 3.64 -5.03 7.01
C HIS A 132 3.04 -5.19 5.60
N PRO A 133 3.75 -4.85 4.50
CA PRO A 133 3.43 -5.49 3.23
C PRO A 133 3.56 -6.99 3.49
N LEU A 134 2.75 -7.81 2.84
CA LEU A 134 2.79 -9.28 2.94
C LEU A 134 4.15 -9.78 2.38
N SER A 135 5.23 -9.49 3.10
CA SER A 135 6.58 -9.96 2.86
C SER A 135 6.64 -11.34 3.48
N TYR A 136 6.63 -12.34 2.62
CA TYR A 136 6.93 -13.72 2.98
C TYR A 136 8.43 -13.85 3.29
N SER A 137 8.96 -13.13 4.29
CA SER A 137 10.26 -13.46 4.89
C SER A 137 10.52 -12.75 6.23
N LYS A 138 10.75 -13.59 7.24
CA LYS A 138 11.45 -13.35 8.52
C LYS A 138 11.04 -12.12 9.34
N ILE A 139 10.12 -12.37 10.27
CA ILE A 139 9.92 -11.61 11.50
C ILE A 139 11.27 -11.51 12.23
N LYS A 140 11.84 -10.30 12.29
CA LYS A 140 12.79 -9.94 13.35
C LYS A 140 12.03 -9.13 14.38
N GLU A 141 11.74 -9.77 15.50
CA GLU A 141 11.33 -9.09 16.73
C GLU A 141 12.46 -8.17 17.18
N ARG A 142 12.24 -6.86 17.06
CA ARG A 142 12.74 -5.83 17.98
C ARG A 142 12.01 -4.53 17.65
N GLY A 143 11.03 -4.23 18.50
CA GLY A 143 10.26 -3.00 18.42
C GLY A 143 11.12 -1.79 18.78
N ASP A 144 10.89 -0.73 18.03
CA ASP A 144 11.03 0.66 18.44
C ASP A 144 9.90 1.40 17.71
N ASN A 145 8.72 1.43 18.33
CA ASN A 145 7.53 2.09 17.76
C ASN A 145 7.61 3.57 18.07
N ASN A 146 8.18 4.34 17.16
CA ASN A 146 7.94 5.78 17.08
C ASN A 146 7.83 6.16 15.61
N HIS A 147 6.99 7.16 15.34
CA HIS A 147 6.64 7.76 14.05
C HIS A 147 5.35 7.18 13.44
N HIS A 148 4.45 8.09 13.10
CA HIS A 148 3.03 7.88 12.84
C HIS A 148 2.76 7.84 11.34
N SER A 149 1.99 6.87 10.85
CA SER A 149 1.36 6.92 9.51
C SER A 149 -0.14 7.18 9.57
N ASP A 150 -0.51 8.25 8.92
CA ASP A 150 -1.81 8.69 8.48
C ASP A 150 -2.20 7.99 7.15
N GLY A 151 -2.64 6.73 7.27
CA GLY A 151 -3.27 5.98 6.19
C GLY A 151 -4.74 6.35 6.00
N HIS A 152 -5.02 7.47 5.34
CA HIS A 152 -6.36 7.81 4.84
C HIS A 152 -6.70 6.91 3.63
N THR A 153 -7.40 5.79 3.86
CA THR A 153 -7.85 4.86 2.80
C THR A 153 -9.15 5.24 2.10
N ASN A 154 -9.62 6.50 2.23
CA ASN A 154 -10.80 6.97 1.52
C ASN A 154 -10.44 8.22 0.71
N GLY A 155 -10.49 8.11 -0.62
CA GLY A 155 -10.16 9.15 -1.60
C GLY A 155 -10.99 10.44 -1.50
N ARG A 156 -10.73 11.24 -0.47
CA ARG A 156 -11.01 12.68 -0.40
C ARG A 156 -9.93 13.35 0.44
N GLY A 157 -9.04 14.10 -0.23
CA GLY A 157 -8.15 15.03 0.45
C GLY A 157 -6.71 15.09 -0.06
N HIS A 158 -6.48 15.24 -1.36
CA HIS A 158 -5.26 15.91 -1.83
C HIS A 158 -5.70 17.07 -2.72
N ASP A 159 -5.91 18.23 -2.12
CA ASP A 159 -5.72 19.49 -2.84
C ASP A 159 -4.20 19.63 -3.05
N SER A 160 -3.74 19.32 -4.25
CA SER A 160 -2.39 19.63 -4.71
C SER A 160 -2.29 21.13 -5.01
N GLY A 161 -2.30 21.96 -3.96
CA GLY A 161 -2.02 23.38 -4.04
C GLY A 161 -0.54 23.64 -4.27
N ILE A 162 -0.07 23.50 -5.51
CA ILE A 162 1.15 24.19 -5.96
C ILE A 162 0.81 25.69 -5.99
N GLY A 163 1.27 26.42 -4.98
CA GLY A 163 1.37 27.88 -4.99
C GLY A 163 0.33 28.62 -4.16
N SER A 164 0.56 28.76 -2.85
CA SER A 164 0.29 29.99 -2.07
C SER A 164 0.82 29.84 -0.63
N PRO A 165 1.31 30.91 0.02
CA PRO A 165 1.67 30.87 1.44
C PRO A 165 0.38 30.97 2.27
N ASP A 166 -0.31 29.84 2.49
CA ASP A 166 -1.67 29.85 3.02
C ASP A 166 -1.71 29.74 4.57
N PRO A 167 -2.56 30.53 5.28
CA PRO A 167 -2.65 30.60 6.74
C PRO A 167 -3.44 29.45 7.39
N PHE A 168 -3.64 28.32 6.68
CA PHE A 168 -4.51 27.21 7.10
C PHE A 168 -3.77 25.97 7.62
N SER A 169 -2.54 26.12 8.13
CA SER A 169 -1.73 25.02 8.71
C SER A 169 -2.33 24.32 9.94
N TRP A 170 -3.50 24.75 10.39
CA TRP A 170 -4.17 24.33 11.62
C TRP A 170 -5.15 23.19 11.37
N TRP A 171 -5.56 22.96 10.10
CA TRP A 171 -6.53 21.92 9.74
C TRP A 171 -5.86 20.57 9.43
N SER A 172 -4.57 20.58 9.09
CA SER A 172 -3.79 19.38 8.71
C SER A 172 -2.81 18.92 9.79
N SER A 173 -2.83 19.51 10.98
CA SER A 173 -2.08 18.96 12.12
C SER A 173 -2.94 17.84 12.73
N PRO A 174 -2.62 16.55 12.54
CA PRO A 174 -3.15 15.53 13.44
C PRO A 174 -2.86 16.04 14.85
N ALA A 175 -3.89 16.09 15.71
CA ALA A 175 -3.73 16.58 17.07
C ALA A 175 -2.45 15.97 17.65
N LYS A 176 -1.49 16.81 18.06
CA LYS A 176 -0.24 16.36 18.70
C LYS A 176 -0.61 15.68 20.01
N LEU A 177 -0.95 14.41 19.92
CA LEU A 177 -1.23 13.55 21.05
C LEU A 177 0.12 13.24 21.68
N HIS A 178 0.47 14.02 22.70
CA HIS A 178 1.61 13.71 23.55
C HIS A 178 1.31 12.40 24.28
N GLN A 179 2.10 11.36 23.99
CA GLN A 179 2.06 10.11 24.73
C GLN A 179 2.52 10.38 26.16
N THR A 180 1.59 10.60 27.07
CA THR A 180 1.88 10.46 28.50
C THR A 180 2.14 8.98 28.75
N GLY A 181 3.27 8.61 29.37
CA GLY A 181 3.66 7.22 29.66
C GLY A 181 2.71 6.41 30.56
N LYS A 182 1.47 6.89 30.77
CA LYS A 182 0.37 6.28 31.50
C LYS A 182 -0.98 6.43 30.78
N ALA A 183 -1.00 6.78 29.49
CA ALA A 183 -2.24 6.71 28.71
C ALA A 183 -2.58 5.23 28.55
N GLY A 184 -3.45 4.73 29.43
CA GLY A 184 -3.85 3.33 29.45
C GLY A 184 -4.30 2.92 28.07
N VAL A 185 -3.63 1.91 27.49
CA VAL A 185 -4.15 1.22 26.32
C VAL A 185 -5.59 0.85 26.70
N ARG A 186 -6.58 1.32 25.93
CA ARG A 186 -7.97 0.99 26.23
C ARG A 186 -8.06 -0.52 26.31
N ARG A 187 -8.40 -1.02 27.50
CA ARG A 187 -8.42 -2.46 27.75
C ARG A 187 -9.40 -3.16 26.83
N GLN A 188 -10.52 -2.51 26.52
CA GLN A 188 -11.53 -3.01 25.59
C GLN A 188 -11.51 -2.23 24.28
N ILE A 189 -11.62 -2.96 23.17
CA ILE A 189 -11.60 -2.43 21.81
C ILE A 189 -12.88 -2.82 21.10
N LEU A 190 -13.51 -1.85 20.45
CA LEU A 190 -14.61 -2.07 19.53
C LEU A 190 -14.08 -2.32 18.12
N LEU A 191 -14.49 -3.42 17.50
CA LEU A 191 -14.13 -3.78 16.14
C LEU A 191 -15.34 -3.67 15.21
N PRO A 192 -15.60 -2.50 14.62
CA PRO A 192 -16.73 -2.32 13.72
C PRO A 192 -16.46 -2.97 12.35
N ILE A 193 -17.42 -3.75 11.87
CA ILE A 193 -17.41 -4.39 10.55
C ILE A 193 -18.75 -4.06 9.89
N SER A 194 -18.75 -3.80 8.59
CA SER A 194 -20.01 -3.61 7.87
C SER A 194 -19.90 -4.07 6.41
N ALA A 195 -21.02 -4.49 5.84
CA ALA A 195 -21.12 -4.94 4.46
C ALA A 195 -22.52 -4.64 3.89
N HIS A 196 -22.67 -4.79 2.57
CA HIS A 196 -23.94 -4.55 1.88
C HIS A 196 -25.03 -5.57 2.21
N ASP A 197 -24.64 -6.80 2.53
CA ASP A 197 -25.54 -7.92 2.82
C ASP A 197 -24.94 -8.86 3.87
N ASP A 198 -25.74 -9.82 4.34
CA ASP A 198 -25.38 -10.71 5.44
C ASP A 198 -24.29 -11.72 5.06
N GLU A 199 -24.21 -12.15 3.79
CA GLU A 199 -23.17 -13.08 3.33
C GLU A 199 -21.83 -12.38 3.18
N SER A 200 -21.82 -11.18 2.58
CA SER A 200 -20.65 -10.31 2.52
C SER A 200 -20.13 -9.94 3.91
N LEU A 201 -21.02 -9.79 4.90
CA LEU A 201 -20.66 -9.51 6.29
C LEU A 201 -19.91 -10.70 6.91
N LYS A 202 -20.40 -11.94 6.69
CA LYS A 202 -19.72 -13.16 7.16
C LYS A 202 -18.32 -13.31 6.54
N VAL A 203 -18.19 -13.07 5.24
CA VAL A 203 -16.89 -13.11 4.54
C VAL A 203 -15.95 -12.04 5.10
N SER A 204 -16.46 -10.83 5.35
CA SER A 204 -15.66 -9.73 5.92
C SER A 204 -15.18 -10.04 7.34
N ILE A 205 -16.04 -10.66 8.16
CA ILE A 205 -15.67 -11.12 9.50
C ILE A 205 -14.55 -12.14 9.41
N ALA A 206 -14.71 -13.19 8.58
CA ALA A 206 -13.72 -14.24 8.41
C ALA A 206 -12.36 -13.68 7.92
N ALA A 207 -12.38 -12.81 6.91
CA ALA A 207 -11.17 -12.19 6.36
C ALA A 207 -10.45 -11.30 7.38
N ILE A 208 -11.20 -10.54 8.19
CA ILE A 208 -10.61 -9.74 9.26
C ILE A 208 -10.00 -10.67 10.30
N SER A 209 -10.72 -11.68 10.79
CA SER A 209 -10.22 -12.65 11.76
C SER A 209 -8.92 -13.31 11.30
N GLU A 210 -8.86 -13.77 10.05
CA GLU A 210 -7.64 -14.37 9.48
C GLU A 210 -6.51 -13.35 9.38
N SER A 211 -6.79 -12.08 9.04
CA SER A 211 -5.73 -11.09 8.91
C SER A 211 -5.16 -10.59 10.24
N LEU A 212 -5.88 -10.76 11.35
CA LEU A 212 -5.53 -10.11 12.61
C LEU A 212 -4.14 -10.50 13.08
N HIS A 213 -3.77 -11.78 13.09
CA HIS A 213 -2.48 -12.25 13.61
C HIS A 213 -1.24 -11.64 12.92
N ASN A 214 -1.37 -11.08 11.71
CA ASN A 214 -0.26 -10.56 10.92
C ASN A 214 0.22 -9.15 11.31
N TYR A 215 -0.50 -8.44 12.18
CA TYR A 215 -0.22 -7.02 12.50
C TYR A 215 0.05 -6.78 13.97
N SER A 216 0.68 -5.66 14.37
CA SER A 216 0.83 -5.34 15.79
C SER A 216 -0.52 -4.97 16.41
N LEU A 217 -0.72 -5.27 17.70
CA LEU A 217 -1.99 -4.98 18.37
C LEU A 217 -2.39 -3.50 18.22
N PRO A 218 -1.56 -2.49 18.57
CA PRO A 218 -1.91 -1.07 18.41
C PRO A 218 -2.34 -0.67 16.99
N ASP A 219 -1.70 -1.21 15.96
CA ASP A 219 -2.03 -0.90 14.56
C ASP A 219 -3.38 -1.51 14.15
N ARG A 220 -3.67 -2.72 14.63
CA ARG A 220 -5.00 -3.34 14.48
C ARG A 220 -6.07 -2.43 15.11
N LEU A 221 -5.83 -1.95 16.33
CA LEU A 221 -6.79 -1.11 17.08
C LEU A 221 -7.09 0.19 16.35
N TYR A 222 -6.04 0.86 15.87
CA TYR A 222 -6.16 2.11 15.15
C TYR A 222 -6.88 1.93 13.81
N THR A 223 -6.44 0.96 13.01
CA THR A 223 -6.97 0.74 11.66
C THR A 223 -8.44 0.31 11.67
N LEU A 224 -8.84 -0.53 12.64
CA LEU A 224 -10.22 -0.97 12.80
C LEU A 224 -11.09 0.08 13.49
N GLY A 225 -10.50 0.91 14.35
CA GLY A 225 -11.17 2.06 14.97
C GLY A 225 -11.33 3.26 14.03
N CYS A 226 -10.57 3.31 12.93
CA CYS A 226 -10.70 4.34 11.91
C CYS A 226 -12.01 4.17 11.12
N PRO A 227 -12.70 5.27 10.78
CA PRO A 227 -13.94 5.19 10.03
C PRO A 227 -13.74 4.54 8.65
N LYS A 228 -14.26 3.32 8.50
CA LYS A 228 -14.47 2.67 7.20
C LYS A 228 -15.83 3.06 6.65
N SER A 229 -16.06 2.82 5.36
CA SER A 229 -17.40 2.88 4.77
C SER A 229 -18.38 2.10 5.63
N THR A 230 -19.47 2.75 6.06
CA THR A 230 -20.47 2.14 6.95
C THR A 230 -21.69 1.71 6.17
N PHE A 231 -21.95 0.41 6.11
CA PHE A 231 -23.09 -0.17 5.40
C PHE A 231 -24.26 -0.54 6.32
N ALA A 232 -25.33 -1.06 5.72
CA ALA A 232 -26.55 -1.44 6.44
C ALA A 232 -26.35 -2.69 7.29
N CYS A 233 -25.74 -3.75 6.78
CA CYS A 233 -25.39 -4.92 7.59
C CYS A 233 -24.12 -4.61 8.38
N ARG A 234 -24.18 -4.76 9.70
CA ARG A 234 -23.11 -4.38 10.62
C ARG A 234 -22.83 -5.51 11.58
N ALA A 235 -21.57 -5.61 11.99
CA ALA A 235 -21.15 -6.42 13.10
C ALA A 235 -20.19 -5.62 13.97
N PHE A 236 -20.13 -5.98 15.25
CA PHE A 236 -19.05 -5.52 16.11
C PHE A 236 -18.61 -6.62 17.07
N ALA A 237 -17.33 -6.63 17.40
CA ALA A 237 -16.77 -7.41 18.50
C ALA A 237 -16.20 -6.46 19.55
N ILE A 238 -16.23 -6.86 20.82
CA ILE A 238 -15.54 -6.17 21.91
C ILE A 238 -14.45 -7.11 22.43
N GLU A 239 -13.20 -6.75 22.21
CA GLU A 239 -12.05 -7.59 22.57
C GLU A 239 -11.18 -6.94 23.65
N ASP A 240 -10.58 -7.74 24.54
CA ASP A 240 -9.60 -7.25 25.51
C ASP A 240 -8.21 -7.21 24.86
N SER A 241 -7.57 -6.04 24.87
CA SER A 241 -6.19 -5.82 24.42
C SER A 241 -5.17 -6.84 24.97
N THR A 242 -5.42 -7.39 26.16
CA THR A 242 -4.53 -8.36 26.83
C THR A 242 -4.83 -9.82 26.50
N SER A 243 -6.00 -10.09 25.92
CA SER A 243 -6.50 -11.43 25.60
C SER A 243 -6.91 -11.58 24.14
N LEU A 244 -6.53 -10.64 23.27
CA LEU A 244 -6.80 -10.71 21.84
C LEU A 244 -6.14 -11.98 21.30
N LYS A 245 -6.98 -12.98 21.06
CA LYS A 245 -6.58 -14.23 20.42
C LYS A 245 -6.19 -13.92 18.96
N ASP A 246 -5.50 -14.86 18.33
CA ASP A 246 -5.15 -14.75 16.91
C ASP A 246 -6.39 -14.73 15.99
N GLU A 247 -7.55 -15.09 16.52
CA GLU A 247 -8.85 -15.09 15.84
C GLU A 247 -9.91 -14.37 16.71
N LEU A 248 -10.87 -13.71 16.06
CA LEU A 248 -12.05 -13.18 16.76
C LEU A 248 -12.89 -14.34 17.27
N ASP A 249 -13.33 -14.26 18.53
CA ASP A 249 -14.26 -15.23 19.09
C ASP A 249 -15.61 -15.10 18.39
N PRO A 250 -16.09 -16.11 17.63
CA PRO A 250 -17.36 -16.01 16.91
C PRO A 250 -18.55 -15.69 17.82
N ASP A 251 -18.48 -16.12 19.09
CA ASP A 251 -19.54 -15.88 20.08
C ASP A 251 -19.49 -14.45 20.66
N SER A 252 -18.38 -13.71 20.48
CA SER A 252 -18.26 -12.29 20.87
C SER A 252 -18.82 -11.32 19.82
N ILE A 253 -19.13 -11.81 18.62
CA ILE A 253 -19.52 -10.98 17.47
C ILE A 253 -21.03 -10.74 17.48
N ILE A 254 -21.42 -9.48 17.68
CA ILE A 254 -22.80 -9.05 17.60
C ILE A 254 -23.08 -8.52 16.19
N THR A 255 -24.02 -9.15 15.49
CA THR A 255 -24.45 -8.72 14.15
C THR A 255 -25.82 -8.02 14.21
N GLY A 256 -26.07 -7.12 13.27
CA GLY A 256 -27.35 -6.42 13.16
C GLY A 256 -27.46 -5.58 11.90
N LYS A 257 -28.70 -5.25 11.52
CA LYS A 257 -28.97 -4.31 10.44
C LYS A 257 -29.19 -2.92 10.99
N SER A 258 -28.54 -1.92 10.40
CA SER A 258 -28.76 -0.52 10.69
C SER A 258 -30.23 -0.19 10.47
N PRO A 259 -30.86 0.57 11.37
CA PRO A 259 -32.20 1.09 11.11
C PRO A 259 -32.20 1.92 9.82
N SER A 260 -33.29 1.84 9.07
CA SER A 260 -33.50 2.59 7.83
C SER A 260 -33.62 4.11 8.06
N ALA A 261 -33.90 4.52 9.29
CA ALA A 261 -33.96 5.91 9.71
C ALA A 261 -32.85 6.22 10.73
N PRO A 262 -32.25 7.43 10.69
CA PRO A 262 -31.26 7.84 11.68
C PRO A 262 -31.88 7.88 13.08
N VAL A 263 -31.13 7.39 14.08
CA VAL A 263 -31.53 7.46 15.49
C VAL A 263 -31.60 8.93 15.90
N LYS A 264 -32.80 9.43 16.20
CA LYS A 264 -33.04 10.87 16.42
C LYS A 264 -32.68 11.35 17.83
N ARG A 265 -32.64 10.46 18.83
CA ARG A 265 -32.43 10.82 20.25
C ARG A 265 -31.76 9.67 21.02
N ILE A 266 -30.80 10.02 21.87
CA ILE A 266 -30.15 9.11 22.82
C ILE A 266 -30.50 9.62 24.23
N GLY A 267 -31.03 8.75 25.08
CA GLY A 267 -31.31 9.05 26.48
C GLY A 267 -30.23 8.49 27.39
N PHE A 268 -29.75 9.29 28.34
CA PHE A 268 -28.78 8.87 29.35
C PHE A 268 -29.51 8.56 30.65
N VAL A 269 -29.33 7.34 31.19
CA VAL A 269 -29.91 6.92 32.47
C VAL A 269 -28.79 6.81 33.49
N PHE A 270 -28.91 7.56 34.59
CA PHE A 270 -27.93 7.57 35.67
C PHE A 270 -28.44 6.70 36.83
N SER A 271 -27.61 5.77 37.30
CA SER A 271 -27.96 4.92 38.43
C SER A 271 -27.99 5.73 39.74
N GLY A 272 -28.90 5.36 40.64
CA GLY A 272 -29.02 5.95 41.96
C GLY A 272 -28.10 5.30 42.99
N HIS A 273 -28.16 5.81 44.22
CA HIS A 273 -27.45 5.25 45.37
C HIS A 273 -27.92 3.81 45.66
N GLY A 274 -26.98 2.86 45.86
CA GLY A 274 -27.28 1.44 46.09
C GLY A 274 -27.03 0.51 44.89
N ALA A 275 -26.64 1.06 43.73
CA ALA A 275 -26.32 0.29 42.52
C ALA A 275 -24.81 0.02 42.32
N GLN A 276 -23.98 0.35 43.32
CA GLN A 276 -22.54 0.05 43.29
C GLN A 276 -22.27 -1.46 43.37
N TRP A 277 -21.27 -1.93 42.62
CA TRP A 277 -20.75 -3.31 42.60
C TRP A 277 -19.39 -3.41 43.29
#